data_AF-A0A6B3HBR7-F1
#
_entry.id   AF-A0A6B3HBR7-F1
#
_cell.length_a   1.000
_cell.length_b   1.000
_cell.length_c   1.000
_cell.angle_alpha   90.00
_cell.angle_beta   90.00
_cell.angle_gamma   90.00
#
_symmetry.space_group_name_H-M   'P 1'
#
loop_
_entity.id
_entity.type
_entity.pdbx_description
1 polymer ?
#
loop_
_entity_poly.entity_id
_entity_poly.type
_entity_poly.pdbx_seq_one_letter_code
_entity_poly.pdbx_strand_id
1 'polypeptide(L)'
;MALHALVPNTALNLGSLFQTLLPWTGLAVPVLLALAAVRRSRLAAVSVLAPALVWAALFAPTLTDKRSTGDGLTVLGHNVDEANRDPAGTARAIAGAEADVLALVELSEESTPVYERELAAAYPHHTVLGGVGLWSRYRLTAVEEV
;
A
#
# COMPACT_ATOMS: atom_id res chain seq x y z
N MET A 1 -9.10 -17.15 -8.71
CA MET A 1 -9.20 -16.01 -7.78
C MET A 1 -9.58 -16.44 -6.36
N ALA A 2 -10.67 -17.18 -6.11
CA ALA A 2 -11.04 -17.61 -4.74
C ALA A 2 -9.93 -18.37 -3.99
N LEU A 3 -9.22 -19.26 -4.70
CA LEU A 3 -8.15 -20.11 -4.14
C LEU A 3 -6.74 -19.53 -4.38
N HIS A 4 -6.60 -18.22 -4.59
CA HIS A 4 -5.31 -17.60 -4.94
C HIS A 4 -4.22 -17.81 -3.88
N ALA A 5 -4.59 -17.90 -2.60
CA ALA A 5 -3.67 -18.15 -1.50
C ALA A 5 -3.06 -19.55 -1.51
N LEU A 6 -3.65 -20.50 -2.25
CA LEU A 6 -3.13 -21.86 -2.39
C LEU A 6 -2.05 -21.99 -3.48
N VAL A 7 -1.77 -20.91 -4.23
CA VAL A 7 -0.71 -20.91 -5.25
C VAL A 7 0.64 -20.87 -4.55
N PRO A 8 1.47 -21.94 -4.64
CA PRO A 8 2.75 -21.98 -3.94
C PRO A 8 3.73 -20.97 -4.53
N ASN A 9 4.57 -20.41 -3.67
CA ASN A 9 5.62 -19.44 -4.06
C ASN A 9 7.00 -20.09 -4.23
N THR A 10 7.07 -21.41 -4.45
CA THR A 10 8.30 -22.20 -4.37
C THR A 10 9.18 -22.16 -5.62
N ALA A 11 8.59 -21.94 -6.80
CA ALA A 11 9.31 -21.81 -8.07
C ALA A 11 8.99 -20.46 -8.70
N LEU A 12 10.03 -19.69 -9.07
CA LEU A 12 9.93 -18.42 -9.81
C LEU A 12 8.97 -17.39 -9.20
N ASN A 13 8.66 -17.49 -7.91
CA ASN A 13 7.68 -16.66 -7.21
C ASN A 13 6.31 -16.57 -7.92
N LEU A 14 5.84 -17.69 -8.49
CA LEU A 14 4.56 -17.73 -9.24
C LEU A 14 3.35 -17.33 -8.40
N GLY A 15 3.37 -17.62 -7.09
CA GLY A 15 2.36 -17.14 -6.14
C GLY A 15 2.32 -15.62 -6.09
N SER A 16 3.48 -14.97 -5.89
CA SER A 16 3.61 -13.52 -5.91
C SER A 16 3.18 -12.92 -7.25
N LEU A 17 3.62 -13.50 -8.38
CA LEU A 17 3.22 -13.04 -9.71
C LEU A 17 1.69 -13.08 -9.88
N PHE A 18 1.06 -14.18 -9.45
CA PHE A 18 -0.39 -14.31 -9.53
C PHE A 18 -1.11 -13.31 -8.62
N GLN A 19 -0.59 -13.04 -7.43
CA GLN A 19 -1.15 -12.03 -6.52
C GLN A 19 -1.07 -10.62 -7.13
N THR A 20 0.05 -10.27 -7.77
CA THR A 20 0.19 -9.00 -8.51
C THR A 20 -0.86 -8.85 -9.62
N LEU A 21 -1.21 -9.95 -10.28
CA LEU A 21 -2.21 -9.97 -11.37
C LEU A 21 -3.65 -10.18 -10.88
N LEU A 22 -3.88 -10.41 -9.58
CA LEU A 22 -5.17 -10.83 -9.06
C LEU A 22 -6.29 -9.80 -9.31
N PRO A 23 -6.09 -8.47 -9.13
CA PRO A 23 -7.11 -7.47 -9.45
C PRO A 23 -7.52 -7.51 -10.93
N TRP A 24 -6.59 -7.83 -11.84
CA TRP A 24 -6.82 -7.87 -13.28
C TRP A 24 -7.67 -9.05 -13.73
N THR A 25 -7.84 -10.08 -12.89
CA THR A 25 -8.73 -11.22 -13.20
C THR A 25 -10.20 -10.81 -13.38
N GLY A 26 -10.58 -9.61 -12.95
CA GLY A 26 -11.90 -9.02 -13.24
C GLY A 26 -12.15 -8.81 -14.73
N LEU A 27 -11.11 -8.59 -15.54
CA LEU A 27 -11.22 -8.47 -17.01
C LEU A 27 -11.71 -9.77 -17.67
N ALA A 28 -11.58 -10.92 -17.01
CA ALA A 28 -12.13 -12.17 -17.52
C ALA A 28 -13.67 -12.14 -17.55
N VAL A 29 -14.33 -11.37 -16.69
CA VAL A 29 -15.80 -11.27 -16.64
C VAL A 29 -16.40 -10.74 -17.95
N PRO A 30 -16.04 -9.55 -18.47
CA PRO A 30 -16.56 -9.07 -19.74
C PRO A 30 -16.16 -9.96 -20.92
N VAL A 31 -14.95 -10.55 -20.91
CA VAL A 31 -14.51 -11.49 -21.95
C VAL A 31 -15.39 -12.74 -21.97
N LEU A 32 -15.66 -13.35 -20.81
CA LEU A 32 -16.51 -14.52 -20.70
C LEU A 32 -17.97 -14.21 -21.08
N LEU A 33 -18.49 -13.02 -20.74
CA LEU A 33 -19.82 -12.58 -21.19
C LEU A 33 -19.88 -12.41 -22.70
N ALA A 34 -18.86 -11.82 -23.32
CA ALA A 34 -18.77 -11.70 -24.78
C ALA A 34 -18.74 -13.08 -25.45
N LEU A 35 -17.96 -14.02 -24.91
CA LEU A 35 -17.93 -15.41 -25.39
C LEU A 35 -19.29 -16.09 -25.23
N ALA A 36 -19.98 -15.89 -24.10
CA ALA A 36 -21.33 -16.42 -23.88
C ALA A 36 -22.34 -15.86 -24.89
N ALA A 37 -22.23 -14.56 -25.22
CA ALA A 37 -23.07 -13.89 -26.21
C ALA A 37 -22.82 -14.41 -27.64
N VAL A 38 -21.55 -14.52 -28.05
CA VAL A 38 -21.16 -15.11 -29.35
C VAL A 38 -21.68 -16.54 -29.46
N ARG A 39 -21.61 -17.31 -28.37
CA ARG A 39 -22.13 -18.68 -28.30
C ARG A 39 -23.65 -18.76 -28.07
N ARG A 40 -24.33 -17.63 -27.88
CA ARG A 40 -25.76 -17.52 -27.57
C ARG A 40 -26.20 -18.42 -26.40
N SER A 41 -25.32 -18.61 -25.41
CA SER A 41 -25.54 -19.55 -24.31
C SER A 41 -25.95 -18.84 -23.03
N ARG A 42 -27.21 -19.01 -22.64
CA ARG A 42 -27.73 -18.49 -21.36
C ARG A 42 -27.03 -19.13 -20.16
N LEU A 43 -26.76 -20.43 -20.23
CA LEU A 43 -26.07 -21.14 -19.16
C LEU A 43 -24.65 -20.59 -18.98
N ALA A 44 -23.92 -20.36 -20.08
CA ALA A 44 -22.59 -19.77 -20.01
C ALA A 44 -22.64 -18.37 -19.38
N ALA A 45 -23.61 -17.54 -19.76
CA ALA A 45 -23.79 -16.20 -19.19
C ALA A 45 -24.06 -16.25 -17.68
N VAL A 46 -24.95 -17.15 -17.22
CA VAL A 46 -25.24 -17.34 -15.79
C VAL A 46 -24.00 -17.82 -15.03
N SER A 47 -23.20 -18.73 -15.60
CA SER A 47 -21.97 -19.21 -14.96
C SER A 47 -20.93 -18.11 -14.74
N VAL A 48 -20.96 -17.00 -15.49
CA VAL A 48 -20.06 -15.85 -15.28
C VAL A 48 -20.37 -15.11 -13.97
N LEU A 49 -21.56 -15.28 -13.39
CA LEU A 49 -21.90 -14.66 -12.10
C LEU A 49 -20.95 -15.12 -10.99
N ALA A 50 -20.53 -16.39 -10.97
CA ALA A 50 -19.64 -16.91 -9.95
C ALA A 50 -18.27 -16.17 -9.91
N PRO A 51 -17.48 -16.09 -11.00
CA PRO A 51 -16.24 -15.32 -10.99
C PRO A 51 -16.48 -13.82 -10.78
N ALA A 52 -17.60 -13.26 -11.27
CA ALA A 52 -17.93 -11.85 -11.03
C ALA A 52 -18.16 -11.53 -9.55
N LEU A 53 -18.92 -12.37 -8.85
CA LEU A 53 -19.21 -12.20 -7.42
C LEU A 53 -17.97 -12.41 -6.56
N VAL A 54 -17.14 -13.42 -6.87
CA VAL A 54 -15.87 -13.62 -6.16
C VAL A 54 -14.95 -12.42 -6.35
N TRP A 55 -14.85 -11.91 -7.58
CA TRP A 55 -14.03 -10.71 -7.84
C TRP A 55 -14.57 -9.49 -7.09
N ALA A 56 -15.89 -9.26 -7.13
CA ALA A 56 -16.52 -8.15 -6.42
C ALA A 56 -16.32 -8.26 -4.90
N ALA A 57 -16.45 -9.45 -4.30
CA ALA A 57 -16.21 -9.65 -2.88
C ALA A 57 -14.77 -9.32 -2.47
N LEU A 58 -13.79 -9.61 -3.33
CA LEU A 58 -12.38 -9.34 -3.07
C LEU A 58 -12.00 -7.87 -3.32
N PHE A 59 -12.58 -7.21 -4.33
CA PHE A 59 -12.07 -5.94 -4.84
C PHE A 59 -13.07 -4.77 -4.86
N ALA A 60 -14.38 -4.98 -4.71
CA ALA A 60 -15.33 -3.86 -4.65
C ALA A 60 -15.02 -2.88 -3.50
N PRO A 61 -14.61 -3.31 -2.28
CA PRO A 61 -14.23 -2.39 -1.21
C PRO A 61 -13.01 -1.51 -1.51
N THR A 62 -12.21 -1.86 -2.52
CA THR A 62 -11.08 -1.03 -2.95
C THR A 62 -11.48 0.04 -3.96
N LEU A 63 -12.66 -0.09 -4.57
CA LEU A 63 -13.18 0.85 -5.58
C LEU A 63 -14.04 1.96 -4.98
N THR A 64 -14.53 1.79 -3.75
CA THR A 64 -15.32 2.78 -3.05
C THR A 64 -14.43 3.91 -2.54
N ASP A 65 -14.94 5.14 -2.59
CA ASP A 65 -14.28 6.29 -1.95
C ASP A 65 -14.13 6.00 -0.45
N LYS A 66 -12.93 6.19 0.07
CA LYS A 66 -12.57 5.97 1.47
C LYS A 66 -12.43 7.27 2.26
N ARG A 67 -12.78 8.41 1.67
CA ARG A 67 -12.79 9.71 2.37
C ARG A 67 -13.78 9.69 3.52
N SER A 68 -13.37 10.27 4.64
CA SER A 68 -14.24 10.57 5.78
C SER A 68 -14.56 12.07 5.81
N THR A 69 -15.64 12.46 6.49
CA THR A 69 -16.14 13.84 6.53
C THR A 69 -15.55 14.70 7.67
N GLY A 70 -14.41 14.31 8.25
CA GLY A 70 -13.74 15.05 9.33
C GLY A 70 -12.47 15.77 8.89
N ASP A 71 -11.87 16.53 9.81
CA ASP A 71 -10.50 17.05 9.64
C ASP A 71 -9.56 15.86 9.47
N GLY A 72 -9.00 15.72 8.28
CA GLY A 72 -8.14 14.60 7.92
C GLY A 72 -6.77 14.68 8.59
N LEU A 73 -6.11 13.53 8.72
CA LEU A 73 -4.69 13.46 9.07
C LEU A 73 -3.88 13.25 7.78
N THR A 74 -2.92 14.12 7.50
CA THR A 74 -2.03 13.98 6.36
C THR A 74 -0.79 13.19 6.74
N VAL A 75 -0.66 11.97 6.21
CA VAL A 75 0.50 11.10 6.48
C VAL A 75 1.34 10.96 5.21
N LEU A 76 2.64 11.21 5.31
CA LEU A 76 3.60 10.98 4.23
C LEU A 76 4.47 9.78 4.57
N GLY A 77 4.33 8.70 3.80
CA GLY A 77 5.22 7.55 3.84
C GLY A 77 6.31 7.67 2.78
N HIS A 78 7.58 7.46 3.16
CA HIS A 78 8.69 7.46 2.20
C HIS A 78 9.77 6.45 2.58
N ASN A 79 10.21 5.67 1.61
CA ASN A 79 11.44 4.90 1.72
C ASN A 79 12.62 5.82 1.41
N VAL A 80 13.47 6.07 2.40
CA VAL A 80 14.54 7.06 2.30
C VAL A 80 15.81 6.52 1.63
N ASP A 81 15.83 5.25 1.24
CA ASP A 81 16.99 4.49 0.76
C ASP A 81 18.13 4.45 1.81
N GLU A 82 18.44 3.26 2.32
CA GLU A 82 19.48 3.09 3.34
C GLU A 82 20.86 3.62 2.87
N ALA A 83 21.10 3.57 1.56
CA ALA A 83 22.34 4.01 0.92
C ALA A 83 22.27 5.47 0.40
N ASN A 84 21.26 6.24 0.82
CA ASN A 84 21.07 7.61 0.37
C ASN A 84 22.26 8.50 0.72
N ARG A 85 22.82 9.14 -0.31
CA ARG A 85 24.01 10.00 -0.21
C ARG A 85 23.72 11.42 0.28
N ASP A 86 22.45 11.83 0.34
CA ASP A 86 22.02 13.15 0.84
C ASP A 86 20.79 13.05 1.75
N PRO A 87 20.94 12.46 2.96
CA PRO A 87 19.83 12.34 3.90
C PRO A 87 19.28 13.70 4.36
N ALA A 88 20.12 14.74 4.42
CA ALA A 88 19.68 16.08 4.83
C ALA A 88 18.85 16.78 3.73
N GLY A 89 19.20 16.60 2.46
CA GLY A 89 18.40 17.06 1.33
C GLY A 89 17.05 16.36 1.29
N THR A 90 17.03 15.03 1.44
CA THR A 90 15.79 14.24 1.50
C THR A 90 14.92 14.67 2.68
N ALA A 91 15.47 14.83 3.88
CA ALA A 91 14.73 15.30 5.05
C ALA A 91 14.04 16.65 4.81
N ARG A 92 14.77 17.62 4.24
CA ARG A 92 14.22 18.95 3.92
C ARG A 92 13.15 18.89 2.83
N ALA A 93 13.34 18.07 1.81
CA ALA A 93 12.36 17.89 0.74
C ALA A 93 11.05 17.29 1.29
N ILE A 94 11.14 16.28 2.15
CA ILE A 94 9.98 15.65 2.78
C ILE A 94 9.30 16.61 3.76
N ALA A 95 10.07 17.37 4.55
CA ALA A 95 9.52 18.37 5.46
C ALA A 95 8.69 19.45 4.73
N GLY A 96 9.10 19.81 3.50
CA GLY A 96 8.37 20.77 2.66
C GLY A 96 6.99 20.31 2.18
N ALA A 97 6.64 19.03 2.32
CA ALA A 97 5.28 18.54 2.06
C ALA A 97 4.29 18.91 3.17
N GLU A 98 4.79 19.41 4.31
CA GLU A 98 4.00 19.88 5.46
C GLU A 98 2.95 18.88 5.98
N ALA A 99 3.23 17.58 5.87
CA ALA A 99 2.39 16.54 6.43
C ALA A 99 2.25 16.68 7.97
N ASP A 100 1.21 16.05 8.52
CA ASP A 100 1.01 15.94 9.96
C ASP A 100 1.97 14.91 10.58
N VAL A 101 2.20 13.82 9.85
CA VAL A 101 3.04 12.69 10.27
C VAL A 101 3.88 12.20 9.08
N LEU A 102 5.15 11.91 9.33
CA LEU A 102 6.07 11.26 8.40
C LEU A 102 6.35 9.83 8.87
N ALA A 103 6.26 8.87 7.96
CA ALA A 103 6.65 7.48 8.16
C ALA A 103 7.79 7.14 7.20
N LEU A 104 9.02 7.10 7.72
CA LEU A 104 10.23 6.86 6.94
C LEU A 104 10.69 5.41 7.12
N VAL A 105 11.06 4.74 6.04
CA VAL A 105 11.60 3.36 6.06
C VAL A 105 12.95 3.30 5.38
N GLU A 106 13.75 2.27 5.71
CA GLU A 106 15.16 2.13 5.30
C GLU A 106 16.08 3.22 5.90
N LEU A 107 15.82 3.61 7.14
CA LEU A 107 16.77 4.42 7.89
C LEU A 107 17.96 3.57 8.33
N SER A 108 19.16 4.05 8.01
CA SER A 108 20.41 3.49 8.54
C SER A 108 20.75 4.07 9.91
N GLU A 109 21.60 3.37 10.67
CA GLU A 109 22.17 3.90 11.92
C GLU A 109 22.94 5.21 11.69
N GLU A 110 23.58 5.35 10.52
CA GLU A 110 24.36 6.54 10.15
C GLU A 110 23.48 7.74 9.77
N SER A 111 22.38 7.51 9.05
CA SER A 111 21.50 8.58 8.57
C SER A 111 20.46 9.03 9.60
N THR A 112 20.09 8.16 10.55
CA THR A 112 19.06 8.46 11.56
C THR A 112 19.31 9.78 12.30
N PRO A 113 20.51 10.07 12.84
CA PRO A 113 20.78 11.34 13.53
C PRO A 113 20.66 12.58 12.63
N VAL A 114 20.81 12.41 11.31
CA VAL A 114 20.59 13.49 10.34
C VAL A 114 19.09 13.79 10.24
N TYR A 115 18.25 12.78 10.04
CA TYR A 115 16.80 12.96 10.00
C TYR A 115 16.24 13.54 11.30
N GLU A 116 16.71 13.05 12.45
CA GLU A 116 16.31 13.58 13.77
C GLU A 116 16.59 15.09 13.87
N ARG A 117 17.78 15.53 13.49
CA ARG A 117 18.18 16.94 13.54
C ARG A 117 17.40 17.80 12.55
N GLU A 118 17.33 17.38 11.28
CA GLU A 118 16.71 18.18 10.22
C GLU A 118 15.19 18.31 10.40
N LEU A 119 14.54 17.29 10.97
CA LEU A 119 13.09 17.27 11.18
C LEU A 119 12.66 17.85 12.54
N ALA A 120 13.56 17.98 13.52
CA ALA A 120 13.24 18.36 14.90
C ALA A 120 12.37 19.62 15.04
N ALA A 121 12.61 20.63 14.19
CA ALA A 121 11.87 21.90 14.27
C ALA A 121 10.41 21.76 13.80
N ALA A 122 10.16 20.95 12.77
CA ALA A 122 8.83 20.76 12.20
C ALA A 122 8.07 19.60 12.85
N TYR A 123 8.79 18.57 13.31
CA TYR A 123 8.25 17.33 13.86
C TYR A 123 8.96 16.99 15.18
N PRO A 124 8.60 17.65 16.29
CA PRO A 124 9.31 17.52 17.56
C PRO A 124 9.09 16.16 18.25
N HIS A 125 8.11 15.37 17.80
CA HIS A 125 7.81 14.06 18.37
C HIS A 125 8.21 12.96 17.40
N HIS A 126 9.10 12.07 17.78
CA HIS A 126 9.55 11.00 16.91
C HIS A 126 9.94 9.72 17.65
N THR A 127 10.01 8.62 16.91
CA THR A 127 10.55 7.33 17.34
C THR A 127 11.15 6.61 16.14
N VAL A 128 12.19 5.80 16.37
CA VAL A 128 12.79 4.94 15.33
C VAL A 128 12.93 3.52 15.87
N LEU A 129 12.43 2.54 15.13
CA LEU A 129 12.46 1.12 15.46
C LEU A 129 12.82 0.31 14.19
N GLY A 130 13.91 -0.46 14.23
CA GLY A 130 14.23 -1.40 13.16
C GLY A 130 14.34 -0.78 11.75
N GLY A 131 14.91 0.43 11.63
CA GLY A 131 15.02 1.15 10.35
C GLY A 131 13.72 1.82 9.88
N VAL A 132 12.67 1.78 10.70
CA VAL A 132 11.41 2.49 10.48
C VAL A 132 11.30 3.63 11.49
N GLY A 133 11.12 4.85 11.01
CA GLY A 133 11.00 6.03 11.84
C GLY A 133 9.67 6.75 11.62
N LEU A 134 9.09 7.23 12.72
CA LEU A 134 7.87 8.02 12.73
C LEU A 134 8.19 9.41 13.29
N TRP A 135 7.86 10.47 12.56
CA TRP A 135 7.97 11.86 13.00
C TRP A 135 6.59 12.52 12.95
N SER A 136 6.24 13.27 13.98
CA SER A 136 4.89 13.81 14.18
C SER A 136 4.93 15.23 14.73
N ARG A 137 3.99 16.05 14.26
CA ARG A 137 3.68 17.36 14.87
C ARG A 137 2.96 17.22 16.20
N TYR A 138 2.27 16.09 16.41
CA TYR A 138 1.49 15.77 17.60
C TYR A 138 2.25 14.81 18.53
N ARG A 139 1.98 14.88 19.83
CA ARG A 139 2.61 14.01 20.83
C ARG A 139 2.31 12.53 20.55
N LEU A 140 3.36 11.72 20.54
CA LEU A 140 3.27 10.27 20.58
C LEU A 140 3.06 9.82 22.04
N THR A 141 1.98 9.11 22.32
CA THR A 141 1.64 8.68 23.69
C THR A 141 2.09 7.26 24.02
N ALA A 142 2.24 6.41 23.00
CA ALA A 142 2.72 5.04 23.11
C ALA A 142 3.38 4.63 21.79
N VAL A 143 4.36 3.72 21.89
CA VAL A 143 5.04 3.11 20.75
C VAL A 143 5.21 1.64 21.09
N GLU A 144 4.77 0.75 20.19
CA GLU A 144 4.84 -0.70 20.36
C GLU A 144 5.23 -1.36 19.03
N GLU A 145 6.05 -2.41 19.12
CA GLU A 145 6.39 -3.27 17.99
C GLU A 145 5.27 -4.30 17.81
N VAL A 146 4.65 -4.33 16.63
CA VAL A 146 3.47 -5.17 16.32
C VAL A 146 3.85 -6.44 15.59
#